data_AF-G7E6W8-F1
#
_entry.id   AF-G7E6W8-F1
#
_cell.length_a   1.000
_cell.length_b   1.000
_cell.length_c   1.000
_cell.angle_alpha   90.00
_cell.angle_beta   90.00
_cell.angle_gamma   90.00
#
_symmetry.space_group_name_H-M   'P 1'
#
loop_
_entity.id
_entity.type
_entity.pdbx_description
1 polymer ?
#
loop_
_entity_poly.entity_id
_entity_poly.type
_entity_poly.pdbx_seq_one_letter_code
_entity_poly.pdbx_strand_id
1 'polypeptide(L)'
;MSIASLRENGQGAGQDATYGRLVLVHAIFAVIAYVFLIPAGVAVSRFGRRTLGTSWIKGHVAFNGTAALVFAVISFALGVKAVGKIGEVKDVHHKIGVTIFVWLWVQVILGIVFAVMHRTGQRPSTRPWYDYIHMVSGYLLIGLAWAQLWQALTYYGSPVVDYVLLAIAQGLIVIAWIAAEISVKGKSEFISLAGDNGIDSKMEKNNNMEQVAPSTGNYSTISSDTPPKNHLTSQ
;
A
#
# COMPACT_ATOMS: atom_id res chain seq x y z
N MET A 1 11.62 -4.94 33.81
CA MET A 1 11.12 -6.29 33.49
C MET A 1 12.28 -7.08 32.90
N SER A 2 12.66 -8.23 33.47
CA SER A 2 13.83 -9.00 33.00
C SER A 2 13.44 -9.98 31.90
N ILE A 3 14.38 -10.37 31.02
CA ILE A 3 14.16 -11.43 30.02
C ILE A 3 13.70 -12.74 30.69
N ALA A 4 14.23 -13.04 31.88
CA ALA A 4 13.80 -14.19 32.67
C ALA A 4 12.30 -14.12 33.03
N SER A 5 11.81 -12.96 33.48
CA SER A 5 10.37 -12.75 33.78
C SER A 5 9.47 -12.75 32.53
N LEU A 6 10.00 -12.40 31.35
CA LEU A 6 9.26 -12.50 30.08
C LEU A 6 9.13 -13.96 29.62
N ARG A 7 10.18 -14.77 29.82
CA ARG A 7 10.17 -16.22 29.52
C ARG A 7 9.30 -16.99 30.50
N GLU A 8 9.23 -16.54 31.75
CA GLU A 8 8.31 -17.08 32.75
C GLU A 8 6.84 -16.86 32.38
N ASN A 9 6.50 -15.78 31.67
CA ASN A 9 5.14 -15.60 31.12
C ASN A 9 4.83 -16.53 29.91
N GLY A 10 5.83 -17.18 29.32
CA GLY A 10 5.69 -18.24 28.30
C GLY A 10 5.28 -19.61 28.84
N GLN A 11 4.75 -19.63 30.08
CA GLN A 11 4.63 -20.77 31.01
C GLN A 11 3.86 -22.02 30.51
N GLY A 12 3.40 -22.07 29.26
CA GLY A 12 2.75 -23.25 28.67
C GLY A 12 3.46 -23.86 27.46
N ALA A 13 4.40 -23.15 26.83
CA ALA A 13 5.06 -23.56 25.59
C ALA A 13 6.04 -24.73 25.84
N GLY A 14 5.50 -25.95 25.87
CA GLY A 14 6.25 -27.18 26.12
C GLY A 14 5.74 -28.00 27.30
N GLN A 15 4.83 -27.48 28.13
CA GLN A 15 4.19 -28.26 29.20
C GLN A 15 2.98 -29.06 28.70
N ASP A 16 2.22 -28.49 27.76
CA ASP A 16 1.12 -29.16 27.07
C ASP A 16 1.38 -29.15 25.54
N ALA A 17 1.48 -30.35 24.96
CA ALA A 17 1.70 -30.53 23.53
C ALA A 17 0.59 -29.89 22.68
N THR A 18 -0.64 -29.82 23.20
CA THR A 18 -1.77 -29.18 22.53
C THR A 18 -1.60 -27.68 22.48
N TYR A 19 -1.26 -27.06 23.60
CA TYR A 19 -0.97 -25.62 23.68
C TYR A 19 0.18 -25.25 22.74
N GLY A 20 1.30 -26.00 22.80
CA GLY A 20 2.46 -25.75 21.94
C GLY A 20 2.12 -25.80 20.45
N ARG A 21 1.30 -26.77 20.02
CA ARG A 21 0.83 -26.86 18.62
C ARG A 21 -0.09 -25.70 18.25
N LEU A 22 -1.01 -25.30 19.13
CA LEU A 22 -1.89 -24.15 18.86
C LEU A 22 -1.08 -22.86 18.67
N VAL A 23 -0.10 -22.61 19.53
CA VAL A 23 0.77 -21.43 19.44
C VAL A 23 1.64 -21.47 18.19
N LEU A 24 2.19 -22.64 17.83
CA LEU A 24 2.96 -22.79 16.60
C LEU A 24 2.13 -22.46 15.35
N VAL A 25 0.91 -23.00 15.24
CA VAL A 25 0.03 -22.73 14.11
C VAL A 25 -0.42 -21.26 14.13
N HIS A 26 -0.75 -20.70 15.30
CA HIS A 26 -1.02 -19.26 15.46
C HIS A 26 0.12 -18.41 14.88
N ALA A 27 1.37 -18.73 15.22
CA ALA A 27 2.55 -18.01 14.77
C ALA A 27 2.78 -18.14 13.26
N ILE A 28 2.61 -19.33 12.67
CA ILE A 28 2.73 -19.53 11.23
C ILE A 28 1.73 -18.65 10.47
N PHE A 29 0.46 -18.66 10.86
CA PHE A 29 -0.56 -17.83 10.22
C PHE A 29 -0.30 -16.33 10.44
N ALA A 30 0.20 -15.93 11.62
CA ALA A 30 0.59 -14.54 11.89
C ALA A 30 1.73 -14.09 10.96
N VAL A 31 2.78 -14.89 10.82
CA VAL A 31 3.91 -14.58 9.93
C VAL A 31 3.45 -14.46 8.48
N ILE A 32 2.63 -15.39 8.00
CA ILE A 32 2.09 -15.31 6.63
C ILE A 32 1.29 -14.03 6.41
N ALA A 33 0.40 -13.68 7.35
CA ALA A 33 -0.43 -12.47 7.23
C ALA A 33 0.41 -11.18 7.32
N TYR A 34 1.15 -11.01 8.42
CA TYR A 34 1.74 -9.72 8.81
C TYR A 34 3.15 -9.49 8.26
N VAL A 35 3.90 -10.56 7.95
CA VAL A 35 5.22 -10.42 7.30
C VAL A 35 5.06 -10.43 5.80
N PHE A 36 4.27 -11.34 5.22
CA PHE A 36 4.25 -11.49 3.76
C PHE A 36 3.05 -10.83 3.08
N LEU A 37 1.82 -11.22 3.41
CA LEU A 37 0.63 -10.82 2.63
C LEU A 37 0.32 -9.33 2.75
N ILE A 38 0.36 -8.75 3.96
CA ILE A 38 0.07 -7.32 4.16
C ILE A 38 1.11 -6.45 3.46
N PRO A 39 2.44 -6.66 3.63
CA PRO A 39 3.43 -5.88 2.89
C PRO A 39 3.35 -6.09 1.38
N ALA A 40 3.04 -7.30 0.90
CA ALA A 40 2.87 -7.58 -0.52
C ALA A 40 1.73 -6.76 -1.14
N GLY A 41 0.53 -6.75 -0.55
CA GLY A 41 -0.56 -5.95 -1.13
C GLY A 41 -0.37 -4.45 -0.92
N VAL A 42 0.37 -4.01 0.10
CA VAL A 42 0.82 -2.61 0.22
C VAL A 42 1.83 -2.26 -0.89
N ALA A 43 2.74 -3.16 -1.24
CA ALA A 43 3.63 -3.00 -2.39
C ALA A 43 2.87 -2.95 -3.72
N VAL A 44 1.85 -3.79 -3.91
CA VAL A 44 0.96 -3.74 -5.09
C VAL A 44 0.27 -2.38 -5.20
N SER A 45 -0.21 -1.82 -4.09
CA SER A 45 -0.87 -0.50 -4.14
C SER A 45 0.10 0.66 -4.33
N ARG A 46 1.36 0.52 -3.90
CA ARG A 46 2.41 1.52 -4.05
C ARG A 46 3.01 1.53 -5.46
N PHE A 47 3.47 0.37 -5.94
CA PHE A 47 4.23 0.24 -7.17
C PHE A 47 3.35 -0.16 -8.36
N GLY A 48 2.25 -0.87 -8.12
CA GLY A 48 1.36 -1.36 -9.17
C GLY A 48 0.47 -0.30 -9.81
N ARG A 49 0.32 0.89 -9.22
CA ARG A 49 -0.54 1.96 -9.79
C ARG A 49 -0.14 2.39 -11.19
N ARG A 50 1.16 2.41 -11.49
CA ARG A 50 1.69 2.86 -12.78
C ARG A 50 1.72 1.74 -13.83
N THR A 51 1.82 0.48 -13.40
CA THR A 51 2.02 -0.66 -14.30
C THR A 51 0.75 -1.48 -14.53
N LEU A 52 -0.18 -1.50 -13.58
CA LEU A 52 -1.36 -2.36 -13.59
C LEU A 52 -2.68 -1.62 -13.87
N GLY A 53 -2.63 -0.33 -14.22
CA GLY A 53 -3.83 0.47 -14.54
C GLY A 53 -4.80 0.54 -13.37
N THR A 54 -6.01 -0.03 -13.49
CA THR A 54 -7.00 -0.10 -12.40
C THR A 54 -6.92 -1.41 -11.60
N SER A 55 -6.17 -2.41 -12.08
CA SER A 55 -6.06 -3.73 -11.47
C SER A 55 -5.28 -3.74 -10.16
N TRP A 56 -4.48 -2.71 -9.86
CA TRP A 56 -3.79 -2.60 -8.57
C TRP A 56 -4.76 -2.60 -7.38
N ILE A 57 -5.98 -2.06 -7.55
CA ILE A 57 -7.01 -2.08 -6.50
C ILE A 57 -7.43 -3.53 -6.21
N LYS A 58 -7.69 -4.31 -7.27
CA LYS A 58 -8.05 -5.72 -7.14
C LYS A 58 -6.94 -6.51 -6.46
N GLY A 59 -5.69 -6.27 -6.85
CA GLY A 59 -4.53 -6.90 -6.20
C GLY A 59 -4.40 -6.51 -4.73
N HIS A 60 -4.49 -5.22 -4.41
CA HIS A 60 -4.43 -4.74 -3.03
C HIS A 60 -5.53 -5.34 -2.16
N VAL A 61 -6.77 -5.41 -2.67
CA VAL A 61 -7.90 -6.05 -1.97
C VAL A 61 -7.68 -7.55 -1.83
N ALA A 62 -7.22 -8.24 -2.88
CA ALA A 62 -6.98 -9.68 -2.83
C ALA A 62 -5.94 -10.06 -1.76
N PHE A 63 -4.83 -9.32 -1.70
CA PHE A 63 -3.79 -9.55 -0.70
C PHE A 63 -4.21 -9.10 0.70
N ASN A 64 -4.64 -7.84 0.89
CA ASN A 64 -4.87 -7.29 2.23
C ASN A 64 -6.31 -7.49 2.72
N GLY A 65 -7.30 -7.21 1.87
CA GLY A 65 -8.72 -7.28 2.22
C GLY A 65 -9.32 -8.68 2.19
N THR A 66 -8.59 -9.68 1.69
CA THR A 66 -9.05 -11.07 1.61
C THR A 66 -8.02 -12.02 2.19
N ALA A 67 -6.90 -12.27 1.51
CA ALA A 67 -5.95 -13.31 1.93
C ALA A 67 -5.36 -13.03 3.32
N ALA A 68 -4.76 -11.85 3.53
CA ALA A 68 -4.19 -11.49 4.82
C ALA A 68 -5.23 -11.48 5.94
N LEU A 69 -6.44 -10.99 5.64
CA LEU A 69 -7.53 -10.94 6.62
C LEU A 69 -7.94 -12.35 7.07
N VAL A 70 -8.08 -13.30 6.15
CA VAL A 70 -8.39 -14.71 6.46
C VAL A 70 -7.31 -15.29 7.37
N PHE A 71 -6.04 -15.12 7.01
CA PHE A 71 -4.93 -15.65 7.81
C PHE A 71 -4.82 -14.97 9.19
N ALA A 72 -5.06 -13.67 9.26
CA ALA A 72 -5.11 -12.93 10.52
C ALA A 72 -6.26 -13.39 11.42
N VAL A 73 -7.44 -13.67 10.86
CA VAL A 73 -8.59 -14.22 11.61
C VAL A 73 -8.27 -15.60 12.16
N ILE A 74 -7.69 -16.49 11.35
CA ILE A 74 -7.28 -17.83 11.78
C ILE A 74 -6.24 -17.72 12.90
N SER A 75 -5.20 -16.91 12.71
CA SER A 75 -4.18 -16.68 13.72
C SER A 75 -4.82 -16.17 15.02
N PHE A 76 -5.62 -15.12 14.95
CA PHE A 76 -6.26 -14.54 16.12
C PHE A 76 -7.15 -15.54 16.87
N ALA A 77 -7.97 -16.31 16.14
CA ALA A 77 -8.82 -17.34 16.72
C ALA A 77 -8.01 -18.44 17.43
N LEU A 78 -6.90 -18.87 16.85
CA LEU A 78 -5.99 -19.84 17.47
C LEU A 78 -5.30 -19.28 18.72
N GLY A 79 -4.91 -17.99 18.69
CA GLY A 79 -4.36 -17.30 19.86
C GLY A 79 -5.37 -17.24 21.00
N VAL A 80 -6.61 -16.83 20.71
CA VAL A 80 -7.72 -16.84 21.69
C VAL A 80 -7.97 -18.23 22.25
N LYS A 81 -7.95 -19.26 21.39
CA LYS A 81 -8.11 -20.65 21.83
C LYS A 81 -6.97 -21.11 22.74
N ALA A 82 -5.73 -20.71 22.45
CA ALA A 82 -4.56 -21.07 23.25
C ALA A 82 -4.61 -20.47 24.67
N VAL A 83 -5.17 -19.27 24.83
CA VAL A 83 -5.31 -18.59 26.13
C VAL A 83 -6.63 -18.90 26.86
N GLY A 84 -7.50 -19.75 26.30
CA GLY A 84 -8.75 -20.17 26.93
C GLY A 84 -9.91 -19.17 26.87
N LYS A 85 -9.71 -17.88 27.21
CA LYS A 85 -10.73 -16.81 27.12
C LYS A 85 -10.14 -15.42 26.85
N ILE A 86 -10.89 -14.55 26.15
CA ILE A 86 -10.54 -13.13 25.87
C ILE A 86 -10.34 -12.31 27.17
N GLY A 87 -10.86 -12.77 28.32
CA GLY A 87 -10.68 -12.11 29.63
C GLY A 87 -9.36 -12.42 30.35
N GLU A 88 -8.54 -13.35 29.84
CA GLU A 88 -7.25 -13.74 30.42
C GLU A 88 -6.05 -13.08 29.71
N VAL A 89 -6.31 -12.03 28.93
CA VAL A 89 -5.34 -11.15 28.24
C VAL A 89 -4.55 -10.34 29.28
N LYS A 90 -3.56 -10.98 29.90
CA LYS A 90 -2.78 -10.39 31.01
C LYS A 90 -1.50 -9.71 30.53
N ASP A 91 -0.80 -10.30 29.55
CA ASP A 91 0.46 -9.74 29.04
C ASP A 91 0.27 -8.69 27.92
N VAL A 92 1.37 -7.99 27.65
CA VAL A 92 1.43 -6.91 26.66
C VAL A 92 1.27 -7.43 25.24
N HIS A 93 1.72 -8.66 24.93
CA HIS A 93 1.56 -9.25 23.61
C HIS A 93 0.07 -9.45 23.32
N HIS A 94 -0.71 -10.04 24.21
CA HIS A 94 -2.15 -10.19 23.96
C HIS A 94 -2.86 -8.86 23.71
N LYS A 95 -2.55 -7.81 24.49
CA LYS A 95 -3.15 -6.48 24.31
C LYS A 95 -2.81 -5.86 22.96
N ILE A 96 -1.53 -5.84 22.59
CA ILE A 96 -1.08 -5.31 21.30
C ILE A 96 -1.65 -6.14 20.14
N GLY A 97 -1.71 -7.47 20.29
CA GLY A 97 -2.29 -8.38 19.30
C GLY A 97 -3.76 -8.08 19.00
N VAL A 98 -4.57 -7.88 20.05
CA VAL A 98 -5.97 -7.45 19.91
C VAL A 98 -6.06 -6.09 19.22
N THR A 99 -5.21 -5.13 19.61
CA THR A 99 -5.17 -3.81 18.98
C THR A 99 -4.85 -3.91 17.49
N ILE A 100 -3.83 -4.68 17.08
CA ILE A 100 -3.48 -4.88 15.68
C ILE A 100 -4.63 -5.54 14.92
N PHE A 101 -5.27 -6.56 15.51
CA PHE A 101 -6.39 -7.26 14.88
C PHE A 101 -7.58 -6.34 14.62
N VAL A 102 -7.98 -5.55 15.62
CA VAL A 102 -9.05 -4.54 15.45
C VAL A 102 -8.63 -3.46 14.45
N TRP A 103 -7.38 -2.98 14.51
CA TRP A 103 -6.87 -1.98 13.57
C TRP A 103 -6.89 -2.50 12.13
N LEU A 104 -6.61 -3.79 11.91
CA LEU A 104 -6.70 -4.40 10.57
C LEU A 104 -8.13 -4.33 10.01
N TRP A 105 -9.16 -4.58 10.82
CA TRP A 105 -10.55 -4.39 10.40
C TRP A 105 -10.89 -2.94 10.09
N VAL A 106 -10.39 -2.01 10.91
CA VAL A 106 -10.52 -0.57 10.62
C VAL A 106 -9.90 -0.23 9.26
N GLN A 107 -8.74 -0.80 8.91
CA GLN A 107 -8.14 -0.59 7.58
C GLN A 107 -9.02 -1.08 6.44
N VAL A 108 -9.65 -2.25 6.60
CA VAL A 108 -10.57 -2.81 5.58
C VAL A 108 -11.78 -1.88 5.40
N ILE A 109 -12.38 -1.44 6.50
CA ILE A 109 -13.53 -0.53 6.46
C ILE A 109 -13.16 0.81 5.82
N LEU A 110 -12.04 1.42 6.24
CA LEU A 110 -11.55 2.68 5.65
C LEU A 110 -11.28 2.52 4.15
N GLY A 111 -10.66 1.41 3.73
CA GLY A 111 -10.41 1.11 2.32
C GLY A 111 -11.70 1.02 1.51
N ILE A 112 -12.74 0.36 2.03
CA ILE A 112 -14.05 0.27 1.38
C ILE A 112 -14.73 1.64 1.31
N VAL A 113 -14.80 2.37 2.43
CA VAL A 113 -15.44 3.69 2.52
C VAL A 113 -14.81 4.66 1.52
N PHE A 114 -13.47 4.74 1.50
CA PHE A 114 -12.77 5.64 0.58
C PHE A 114 -12.92 5.20 -0.88
N ALA A 115 -12.92 3.89 -1.16
CA ALA A 115 -13.20 3.39 -2.51
C ALA A 115 -14.61 3.77 -3.00
N VAL A 116 -15.62 3.77 -2.11
CA VAL A 116 -16.98 4.23 -2.44
C VAL A 116 -16.99 5.74 -2.68
N MET A 117 -16.37 6.53 -1.81
CA MET A 117 -16.28 8.00 -1.96
C MET A 117 -15.61 8.41 -3.28
N HIS A 118 -14.57 7.69 -3.71
CA HIS A 118 -13.89 7.92 -5.01
C HIS A 118 -14.76 7.55 -6.23
N ARG A 119 -15.80 6.74 -6.05
CA ARG A 119 -16.76 6.38 -7.11
C ARG A 119 -17.96 7.31 -7.17
N THR A 120 -18.43 7.80 -6.02
CA THR A 120 -19.67 8.58 -5.92
C THR A 120 -19.44 10.10 -5.89
N GLY A 121 -18.22 10.55 -5.56
CA GLY A 121 -17.87 11.97 -5.51
C GLY A 121 -17.23 12.50 -6.80
N GLN A 122 -17.15 13.83 -6.93
CA GLN A 122 -16.27 14.47 -7.90
C GLN A 122 -14.82 14.11 -7.55
N ARG A 123 -14.05 13.63 -8.54
CA ARG A 123 -12.66 13.25 -8.32
C ARG A 123 -11.83 14.50 -8.03
N PRO A 124 -11.27 14.65 -6.82
CA PRO A 124 -10.45 15.82 -6.50
C PRO A 124 -9.19 15.83 -7.38
N SER A 125 -8.73 17.03 -7.77
CA SER A 125 -7.52 17.22 -8.57
C SER A 125 -6.25 16.73 -7.85
N THR A 126 -6.29 16.72 -6.53
CA THR A 126 -5.22 16.25 -5.65
C THR A 126 -5.70 15.12 -4.76
N ARG A 127 -4.76 14.33 -4.24
CA ARG A 127 -5.07 13.25 -3.30
C ARG A 127 -5.72 13.81 -2.02
N PRO A 128 -6.91 13.35 -1.63
CA PRO A 128 -7.60 13.85 -0.45
C PRO A 128 -6.94 13.38 0.86
N TRP A 129 -7.12 14.17 1.93
CA TRP A 129 -6.52 13.93 3.26
C TRP A 129 -6.83 12.53 3.83
N TYR A 130 -8.05 12.04 3.61
CA TYR A 130 -8.50 10.74 4.13
C TYR A 130 -7.72 9.56 3.54
N ASP A 131 -7.24 9.68 2.29
CA ASP A 131 -6.39 8.65 1.71
C ASP A 131 -5.02 8.57 2.42
N TYR A 132 -4.50 9.70 2.91
CA TYR A 132 -3.25 9.71 3.68
C TYR A 132 -3.44 9.02 5.03
N ILE A 133 -4.61 9.16 5.65
CA ILE A 133 -4.93 8.42 6.87
C ILE A 133 -4.83 6.93 6.61
N HIS A 134 -5.51 6.41 5.59
CA HIS A 134 -5.44 4.98 5.25
C HIS A 134 -4.00 4.52 4.95
N MET A 135 -3.23 5.32 4.19
CA MET A 135 -1.84 4.97 3.86
C MET A 135 -0.93 4.96 5.08
N VAL A 136 -0.87 6.06 5.84
CA VAL A 136 0.03 6.20 6.99
C VAL A 136 -0.33 5.20 8.06
N SER A 137 -1.63 5.04 8.36
CA SER A 137 -2.08 4.06 9.35
C SER A 137 -1.81 2.61 8.91
N GLY A 138 -1.85 2.31 7.60
CA GLY A 138 -1.41 1.02 7.08
C GLY A 138 0.07 0.72 7.32
N TYR A 139 0.96 1.71 7.12
CA TYR A 139 2.39 1.55 7.43
C TYR A 139 2.64 1.41 8.95
N LEU A 140 1.93 2.19 9.77
CA LEU A 140 2.04 2.07 11.23
C LEU A 140 1.57 0.70 11.72
N LEU A 141 0.51 0.14 11.14
CA LEU A 141 0.05 -1.21 11.43
C LEU A 141 1.13 -2.25 11.12
N ILE A 142 1.80 -2.17 9.96
CA ILE A 142 2.92 -3.07 9.61
C ILE A 142 4.03 -2.96 10.66
N GLY A 143 4.46 -1.74 10.99
CA GLY A 143 5.52 -1.52 11.98
C GLY A 143 5.18 -2.10 13.35
N LEU A 144 3.96 -1.86 13.84
CA LEU A 144 3.49 -2.40 15.11
C LEU A 144 3.37 -3.92 15.08
N ALA A 145 2.87 -4.50 13.99
CA ALA A 145 2.77 -5.95 13.81
C ALA A 145 4.14 -6.62 13.76
N TRP A 146 5.14 -5.98 13.15
CA TRP A 146 6.51 -6.49 13.14
C TRP A 146 7.13 -6.45 14.53
N ALA A 147 7.02 -5.33 15.25
CA ALA A 147 7.47 -5.22 16.64
C ALA A 147 6.81 -6.28 17.54
N GLN A 148 5.53 -6.53 17.34
CA GLN A 148 4.77 -7.55 18.05
C GLN A 148 5.30 -8.97 17.82
N LEU A 149 5.78 -9.30 16.61
CA LEU A 149 6.37 -10.61 16.32
C LEU A 149 7.68 -10.84 17.09
N TRP A 150 8.53 -9.81 17.21
CA TRP A 150 9.74 -9.87 18.03
C TRP A 150 9.41 -10.12 19.51
N GLN A 151 8.39 -9.42 20.02
CA GLN A 151 7.90 -9.63 21.37
C GLN A 151 7.30 -11.04 21.54
N ALA A 152 6.61 -11.57 20.53
CA ALA A 152 6.05 -12.92 20.54
C ALA A 152 7.13 -14.00 20.71
N LEU A 153 8.23 -13.91 19.94
CA LEU A 153 9.37 -14.83 20.07
C LEU A 153 9.98 -14.78 21.48
N THR A 154 9.98 -13.60 22.11
CA THR A 154 10.49 -13.41 23.48
C THR A 154 9.59 -14.09 24.50
N TYR A 155 8.28 -13.90 24.39
CA TYR A 155 7.32 -14.56 25.28
C TYR A 155 7.26 -16.07 25.08
N TYR A 156 7.38 -16.56 23.85
CA TYR A 156 7.44 -18.00 23.59
C TYR A 156 8.73 -18.64 24.11
N GLY A 157 9.79 -17.84 24.30
CA GLY A 157 11.11 -18.34 24.68
C GLY A 157 11.85 -19.02 23.51
N SER A 158 11.57 -18.58 22.28
CA SER A 158 12.14 -19.11 21.05
C SER A 158 13.68 -19.16 21.05
N PRO A 159 14.28 -20.15 20.37
CA PRO A 159 15.72 -20.15 20.10
C PRO A 159 16.13 -18.98 19.21
N VAL A 160 17.41 -18.60 19.28
CA VAL A 160 17.99 -17.47 18.51
C VAL A 160 17.76 -17.59 17.00
N VAL A 161 17.71 -18.82 16.48
CA VAL A 161 17.46 -19.07 15.05
C VAL A 161 16.14 -18.45 14.58
N ASP A 162 15.07 -18.48 15.38
CA ASP A 162 13.78 -17.91 14.99
C ASP A 162 13.85 -16.38 14.83
N TYR A 163 14.63 -15.72 15.69
CA TYR A 163 14.89 -14.28 15.60
C TYR A 163 15.67 -13.93 14.33
N VAL A 164 16.70 -14.73 14.00
CA VAL A 164 17.49 -14.55 12.79
C VAL A 164 16.63 -14.75 11.54
N LEU A 165 15.78 -15.77 11.52
CA LEU A 165 14.85 -16.02 10.41
C LEU A 165 13.84 -14.87 10.25
N LEU A 166 13.28 -14.37 11.35
CA LEU A 166 12.38 -13.21 11.32
C LEU A 166 13.09 -11.96 10.79
N ALA A 167 14.31 -11.70 11.25
CA ALA A 167 15.14 -10.58 10.80
C ALA A 167 15.44 -10.65 9.31
N ILE A 168 15.83 -11.83 8.82
CA ILE A 168 16.11 -12.06 7.40
C ILE A 168 14.84 -11.84 6.58
N ALA A 169 13.71 -12.41 6.98
CA ALA A 169 12.45 -12.27 6.25
C ALA A 169 12.01 -10.78 6.15
N GLN A 170 12.03 -10.07 7.26
CA GLN A 170 11.71 -8.63 7.31
C GLN A 170 12.72 -7.80 6.52
N GLY A 171 14.02 -8.10 6.66
CA GLY A 171 15.10 -7.43 5.94
C GLY A 171 15.01 -7.58 4.43
N LEU A 172 14.71 -8.80 3.94
CA LEU A 172 14.50 -9.05 2.52
C LEU A 172 13.32 -8.25 1.97
N ILE A 173 12.24 -8.09 2.73
CA ILE A 173 11.09 -7.27 2.33
C ILE A 173 11.49 -5.80 2.24
N VAL A 174 12.26 -5.29 3.20
CA VAL A 174 12.75 -3.90 3.17
C VAL A 174 13.69 -3.69 1.99
N ILE A 175 14.61 -4.62 1.73
CA ILE A 175 15.51 -4.57 0.57
C ILE A 175 14.72 -4.58 -0.73
N ALA A 176 13.74 -5.49 -0.87
CA ALA A 176 12.87 -5.55 -2.03
C ALA A 176 12.08 -4.25 -2.23
N TRP A 177 11.62 -3.64 -1.14
CA TRP A 177 10.92 -2.36 -1.16
C TRP A 177 11.82 -1.23 -1.66
N ILE A 178 13.04 -1.13 -1.15
CA ILE A 178 14.04 -0.12 -1.57
C ILE A 178 14.38 -0.32 -3.05
N ALA A 179 14.66 -1.56 -3.47
CA ALA A 179 14.95 -1.89 -4.86
C ALA A 179 13.79 -1.51 -5.79
N ALA A 180 12.54 -1.76 -5.39
CA ALA A 180 11.35 -1.35 -6.14
C ALA A 180 11.21 0.18 -6.23
N GLU A 181 11.48 0.91 -5.15
CA GLU A 181 11.42 2.37 -5.13
C GLU A 181 12.48 2.99 -6.05
N ILE A 182 13.73 2.49 -6.02
CA ILE A 182 14.81 2.91 -6.93
C ILE A 182 14.42 2.63 -8.39
N SER A 183 13.90 1.42 -8.67
CA SER A 183 13.51 1.01 -10.02
C SER A 183 12.40 1.88 -10.60
N VAL A 184 11.43 2.28 -9.77
CA VAL A 184 10.32 3.14 -10.21
C VAL A 184 10.78 4.57 -10.46
N LYS A 185 11.68 5.12 -9.64
CA LYS A 185 12.26 6.46 -9.85
C LYS A 185 13.10 6.53 -11.13
N GLY A 186 13.98 5.55 -11.35
CA GLY A 186 14.79 5.48 -12.57
C GLY A 186 13.94 5.39 -13.84
N LYS A 187 12.84 4.63 -13.83
CA LYS A 187 11.89 4.60 -14.96
C LYS A 187 11.23 5.96 -15.21
N SER A 188 10.86 6.71 -14.18
CA SER A 188 10.24 8.03 -14.36
C SER A 188 11.21 9.07 -14.93
N GLU A 189 12.47 9.06 -14.49
CA GLU A 189 13.49 9.97 -15.02
C GLU A 189 13.79 9.68 -16.48
N PHE A 190 13.95 8.41 -16.86
CA PHE A 190 14.17 8.01 -18.25
C PHE A 190 13.02 8.45 -19.18
N ILE A 191 11.76 8.25 -18.77
CA ILE A 191 10.60 8.67 -19.56
C ILE A 191 10.55 10.20 -19.72
N SER A 192 10.91 10.95 -18.67
CA SER A 192 10.96 12.42 -18.73
C SER A 192 12.00 12.89 -19.75
N LEU A 193 13.22 12.33 -19.70
CA LEU A 193 14.30 12.69 -20.62
C LEU A 193 13.98 12.30 -22.07
N ALA A 194 13.39 11.12 -22.28
CA ALA A 194 12.98 10.69 -23.62
C ALA A 194 11.84 11.56 -24.19
N GLY A 195 10.94 12.04 -23.34
CA GLY A 195 9.86 12.96 -23.72
C GLY A 195 10.38 14.33 -24.15
N ASP A 196 11.32 14.90 -23.40
CA ASP A 196 11.92 16.21 -23.66
C ASP A 196 12.67 16.23 -24.99
N ASN A 197 13.55 15.25 -25.20
CA ASN A 197 14.27 15.06 -26.47
C ASN A 197 13.32 14.88 -27.68
N GLY A 198 12.14 14.27 -27.46
CA GLY A 198 11.11 14.10 -28.48
C GLY A 198 10.34 15.38 -28.81
N ILE A 199 10.25 16.33 -27.88
CA ILE A 199 9.64 17.64 -28.09
C ILE A 199 10.64 18.54 -28.82
N ASP A 200 11.89 18.58 -28.36
CA ASP A 200 12.95 19.38 -28.96
C ASP A 200 13.18 19.02 -30.44
N SER A 201 13.26 17.73 -30.74
CA SER A 201 13.40 17.26 -32.13
C SER A 201 12.20 17.62 -33.02
N LYS A 202 10.99 17.69 -32.48
CA LYS A 202 9.80 18.16 -33.21
C LYS A 202 9.82 19.67 -33.44
N MET A 203 10.26 20.45 -32.46
CA MET A 203 10.40 21.90 -32.61
C MET A 203 11.49 22.25 -33.62
N GLU A 204 12.63 21.58 -33.57
CA GLU A 204 13.72 21.77 -34.54
C GLU A 204 13.25 21.45 -35.97
N LYS A 205 12.53 20.34 -36.17
CA LYS A 205 11.97 19.99 -37.48
C LYS A 205 10.97 21.02 -37.99
N ASN A 206 10.12 21.56 -37.13
CA ASN A 206 9.13 22.57 -37.51
C ASN A 206 9.80 23.91 -37.89
N ASN A 207 10.80 24.35 -37.11
CA ASN A 207 11.57 25.57 -37.42
C ASN A 207 12.32 25.45 -38.75
N ASN A 208 12.88 24.27 -39.03
CA ASN A 208 13.56 24.01 -40.31
C ASN A 208 12.57 23.98 -41.49
N MET A 209 11.33 23.54 -41.30
CA MET A 209 10.30 23.62 -42.35
C MET A 209 9.81 25.06 -42.58
N GLU A 210 9.74 25.89 -41.53
CA GLU A 210 9.36 27.30 -41.65
C GLU A 210 10.44 28.13 -42.36
N GLN A 211 11.73 27.84 -42.14
CA GLN A 211 12.83 28.48 -42.89
C GLN A 211 12.91 28.06 -44.36
N VAL A 212 12.35 26.91 -44.75
CA VAL A 212 12.37 26.39 -46.13
C VAL A 212 11.09 26.79 -46.90
N ALA A 213 10.08 27.36 -46.23
CA ALA A 213 8.88 27.86 -46.88
C ALA A 213 9.19 29.11 -47.72
N PRO A 214 8.81 29.17 -49.02
CA PRO A 214 9.04 30.35 -49.84
C PRO A 214 8.18 31.51 -49.33
N SER A 215 8.80 32.69 -49.18
CA SER A 215 8.13 33.96 -48.89
C SER A 215 7.00 34.22 -49.91
N THR A 216 5.76 33.90 -49.54
CA THR A 216 4.58 34.33 -50.30
C THR A 216 4.30 35.79 -49.98
N GLY A 217 4.56 36.64 -50.96
CA GLY A 217 4.43 38.09 -50.88
C GLY A 217 3.00 38.59 -50.62
N ASN A 218 2.97 39.78 -50.04
CA ASN A 218 1.80 40.58 -49.69
C ASN A 218 0.72 40.65 -50.79
N TYR A 219 -0.53 40.36 -50.42
CA TYR A 219 -1.70 40.87 -51.13
C TYR A 219 -2.56 41.69 -50.16
N SER A 220 -2.53 43.01 -50.36
CA SER A 220 -3.44 43.98 -49.78
C SER A 220 -4.74 44.00 -50.57
N THR A 221 -5.87 43.64 -49.95
CA THR A 221 -7.22 43.83 -50.53
C THR A 221 -8.00 44.89 -49.76
N ILE A 222 -7.94 46.09 -50.33
CA ILE A 222 -8.99 47.10 -50.55
C ILE A 222 -10.28 46.97 -49.72
N SER A 223 -10.54 48.05 -48.96
CA SER A 223 -11.81 48.45 -48.35
C SER A 223 -12.86 48.81 -49.42
N SER A 224 -14.12 48.40 -49.20
CA SER A 224 -15.29 49.04 -49.81
C SER A 224 -16.48 49.06 -48.85
N ASP A 225 -17.01 50.26 -48.65
CA ASP A 225 -18.10 50.68 -47.77
C ASP A 225 -19.50 50.08 -48.10
N THR A 226 -20.24 49.72 -47.02
CA THR A 226 -21.68 49.88 -46.60
C THR A 226 -22.87 49.92 -47.63
N PRO A 227 -24.20 49.86 -47.27
CA PRO A 227 -24.91 49.87 -45.96
C PRO A 227 -26.16 48.87 -45.90
N PRO A 228 -27.29 49.07 -45.15
CA PRO A 228 -27.85 48.07 -44.21
C PRO A 228 -29.30 47.59 -44.53
N LYS A 229 -29.93 46.86 -43.58
CA LYS A 229 -31.36 46.41 -43.41
C LYS A 229 -31.55 44.88 -43.58
N ASN A 230 -32.40 44.14 -42.86
CA ASN A 230 -33.52 44.42 -41.96
C ASN A 230 -33.83 43.16 -41.09
N HIS A 231 -34.64 43.37 -40.06
CA HIS A 231 -35.34 42.42 -39.18
C HIS A 231 -35.96 41.16 -39.84
N LEU A 232 -36.13 40.09 -39.03
CA LEU A 232 -37.31 39.19 -38.85
C LEU A 232 -36.92 38.06 -37.84
N THR A 233 -37.26 38.14 -36.54
CA THR A 233 -38.38 37.47 -35.81
C THR A 233 -38.58 35.94 -35.99
N SER A 234 -38.44 35.21 -34.88
CA SER A 234 -39.15 34.00 -34.38
C SER A 234 -39.51 32.84 -35.33
N GLN A 235 -39.10 31.62 -34.96
CA GLN A 235 -39.95 30.61 -34.30
C GLN A 235 -39.08 29.72 -33.39
#